data_AF-A0A3E1YDG2-F1
#
_entry.id   AF-A0A3E1YDG2-F1
#
_cell.length_a   1.000
_cell.length_b   1.000
_cell.length_c   1.000
_cell.angle_alpha   90.00
_cell.angle_beta   90.00
_cell.angle_gamma   90.00
#
_symmetry.space_group_name_H-M   'P 1'
#
loop_
_entity.id
_entity.type
_entity.pdbx_description
1 polymer ?
#
loop_
_entity_poly.entity_id
_entity_poly.type
_entity_poly.pdbx_seq_one_letter_code
_entity_poly.pdbx_strand_id
1 'polypeptide(L)'
;MKNILKYASVALLGLLLFACGDGENVPRQYLSKKEMSGILRDMAIADAYSNEQMMSTFHTFSDSLRQNTLKVYYKQILDLHKVTVPEFMTSYRYYESHPDRLKEVLQMVQDDITARKDKLGSLADENAPVRFRIKNMVPIADSLILLPKTDTVIPFIKRHP
;
A
#
# COMPACT_ATOMS: atom_id res chain seq x y z
N MET A 1 58.88 -9.24 6.26
CA MET A 1 57.68 -9.32 7.12
C MET A 1 56.64 -8.23 6.86
N LYS A 2 57.04 -6.96 6.62
CA LYS A 2 56.11 -5.83 6.41
C LYS A 2 55.12 -5.99 5.23
N ASN A 3 55.52 -6.72 4.18
CA ASN A 3 54.69 -6.91 2.98
C ASN A 3 53.61 -7.98 3.20
N ILE A 4 53.89 -9.02 3.98
CA ILE A 4 52.93 -10.09 4.33
C ILE A 4 51.79 -9.52 5.19
N LEU A 5 52.10 -8.58 6.10
CA LEU A 5 51.11 -7.89 6.92
C LEU A 5 50.17 -6.98 6.09
N LYS A 6 50.68 -6.40 4.98
CA LYS A 6 49.86 -5.62 4.03
C LYS A 6 48.90 -6.52 3.24
N TYR A 7 49.37 -7.66 2.76
CA TYR A 7 48.50 -8.62 2.04
C TYR A 7 47.46 -9.25 2.97
N ALA A 8 47.80 -9.50 4.23
CA ALA A 8 46.85 -9.97 5.25
C ALA A 8 45.75 -8.94 5.54
N SER A 9 46.10 -7.64 5.62
CA SER A 9 45.13 -6.55 5.78
C SER A 9 44.17 -6.43 4.59
N VAL A 10 44.67 -6.58 3.35
CA VAL A 10 43.84 -6.53 2.14
C VAL A 10 42.94 -7.78 2.04
N ALA A 11 43.45 -8.95 2.40
CA ALA A 11 42.67 -10.19 2.42
C ALA A 11 41.55 -10.15 3.47
N LEU A 12 41.81 -9.58 4.66
CA LEU A 12 40.82 -9.40 5.71
C LEU A 12 39.73 -8.41 5.29
N LEU A 13 40.08 -7.33 4.59
CA LEU A 13 39.13 -6.36 4.06
C LEU A 13 38.26 -6.97 2.93
N GLY A 14 38.83 -7.86 2.12
CA GLY A 14 38.08 -8.61 1.11
C GLY A 14 37.10 -9.63 1.69
N LEU A 15 37.42 -10.26 2.83
CA LEU A 15 36.53 -11.21 3.50
C LEU A 15 35.29 -10.53 4.11
N LEU A 16 35.42 -9.27 4.55
CA LEU A 16 34.31 -8.48 5.10
C LEU A 16 33.26 -8.10 4.04
N LEU A 17 33.59 -8.14 2.75
CA LEU A 17 32.64 -7.86 1.66
C LEU A 17 31.64 -9.02 1.43
N PHE A 18 31.95 -10.24 1.88
CA PHE A 18 31.04 -11.39 1.80
C PHE A 18 30.17 -11.58 3.05
N ALA A 19 30.37 -10.77 4.10
CA ALA A 19 29.58 -10.84 5.34
C ALA A 19 28.24 -10.07 5.27
N CYS A 20 27.98 -9.37 4.16
CA CYS A 20 26.71 -8.70 3.91
C CYS A 20 25.89 -9.52 2.92
N GLY A 21 24.90 -10.27 3.39
CA GLY A 21 23.91 -10.83 2.46
C GLY A 21 23.22 -12.13 2.86
N ASP A 22 22.69 -12.24 4.09
CA ASP A 22 21.70 -13.29 4.40
C ASP A 22 20.51 -12.83 5.27
N GLY A 23 20.54 -11.60 5.80
CA GLY A 23 19.41 -11.03 6.55
C GLY A 23 18.18 -10.72 5.68
N GLU A 24 18.37 -10.55 4.37
CA GLU A 24 17.28 -10.22 3.44
C GLU A 24 16.70 -11.42 2.68
N ASN A 25 17.39 -12.56 2.67
CA ASN A 25 17.03 -13.66 1.80
C ASN A 25 15.91 -14.51 2.42
N VAL A 26 14.71 -14.34 1.90
CA VAL A 26 13.63 -15.31 2.07
C VAL A 26 13.99 -16.54 1.24
N PRO A 27 13.89 -17.77 1.78
CA PRO A 27 14.14 -18.98 1.00
C PRO A 27 13.31 -18.98 -0.28
N ARG A 28 13.89 -19.37 -1.43
CA ARG A 28 13.25 -19.27 -2.75
C ARG A 28 11.92 -20.00 -2.88
N GLN A 29 11.61 -20.90 -1.96
CA GLN A 29 10.34 -21.64 -1.90
C GLN A 29 9.17 -20.80 -1.35
N TYR A 30 9.45 -19.64 -0.75
CA TYR A 30 8.44 -18.72 -0.23
C TYR A 30 8.46 -17.41 -1.02
N LEU A 31 7.31 -16.76 -1.06
CA LEU A 31 7.16 -15.43 -1.65
C LEU A 31 8.16 -14.45 -1.01
N SER A 32 8.79 -13.63 -1.85
CA SER A 32 9.68 -12.57 -1.37
C SER A 32 8.92 -11.52 -0.55
N LYS A 33 9.64 -10.72 0.25
CA LYS A 33 9.01 -9.65 1.05
C LYS A 33 8.21 -8.68 0.19
N LYS A 34 8.69 -8.41 -1.03
CA LYS A 34 8.06 -7.50 -1.99
C LYS A 34 6.79 -8.10 -2.60
N GLU A 35 6.80 -9.39 -2.94
CA GLU A 35 5.60 -10.07 -3.45
C GLU A 35 4.54 -10.17 -2.35
N MET A 36 4.94 -10.58 -1.15
CA MET A 36 4.04 -10.67 -0.01
C MET A 36 3.45 -9.31 0.36
N SER A 37 4.25 -8.23 0.39
CA SER A 37 3.74 -6.89 0.68
C SER A 37 2.78 -6.40 -0.39
N GLY A 38 3.03 -6.70 -1.67
CA GLY A 38 2.10 -6.38 -2.77
C GLY A 38 0.75 -7.06 -2.61
N ILE A 39 0.74 -8.36 -2.28
CA ILE A 39 -0.48 -9.14 -2.07
C ILE A 39 -1.25 -8.63 -0.85
N LEU A 40 -0.58 -8.48 0.30
CA LEU A 40 -1.22 -8.06 1.55
C LEU A 40 -1.77 -6.64 1.48
N ARG A 41 -1.10 -5.75 0.76
CA ARG A 41 -1.65 -4.41 0.47
C ARG A 41 -2.98 -4.50 -0.27
N ASP A 42 -3.03 -5.27 -1.35
CA ASP A 42 -4.23 -5.34 -2.19
C ASP A 42 -5.38 -6.03 -1.43
N MET A 43 -5.06 -7.02 -0.58
CA MET A 43 -6.02 -7.61 0.36
C MET A 43 -6.54 -6.61 1.39
N ALA A 44 -5.66 -5.78 1.97
CA ALA A 44 -6.07 -4.74 2.92
C ALA A 44 -6.97 -3.68 2.28
N ILE A 45 -6.72 -3.33 1.01
CA ILE A 45 -7.59 -2.42 0.24
C ILE A 45 -8.96 -3.07 -0.02
N ALA A 46 -8.99 -4.37 -0.38
CA ALA A 46 -10.24 -5.09 -0.57
C ALA A 46 -11.06 -5.22 0.72
N ASP A 47 -10.39 -5.42 1.87
CA ASP A 47 -11.02 -5.38 3.19
C ASP A 47 -11.66 -4.02 3.49
N ALA A 48 -10.91 -2.93 3.28
CA ALA A 48 -11.41 -1.57 3.47
C ALA A 48 -12.62 -1.29 2.58
N TYR A 49 -12.52 -1.62 1.29
CA TYR A 49 -13.61 -1.46 0.32
C TYR A 49 -14.86 -2.25 0.72
N SER A 50 -14.69 -3.52 1.12
CA SER A 50 -15.80 -4.36 1.53
C SER A 50 -16.49 -3.84 2.79
N ASN A 51 -15.77 -3.17 3.69
CA ASN A 51 -16.35 -2.57 4.89
C ASN A 51 -17.09 -1.26 4.56
N GLU A 52 -16.56 -0.42 3.67
CA GLU A 52 -17.24 0.82 3.25
C GLU A 52 -18.52 0.56 2.46
N GLN A 53 -18.56 -0.48 1.63
CA GLN A 53 -19.76 -0.82 0.84
C GLN A 53 -20.97 -1.20 1.71
N MET A 54 -20.74 -1.77 2.90
CA MET A 54 -21.80 -2.03 3.88
C MET A 54 -22.37 -0.75 4.50
N MET A 55 -21.59 0.33 4.58
CA MET A 55 -22.05 1.60 5.16
C MET A 55 -22.85 2.43 4.17
N SER A 56 -22.55 2.33 2.86
CA SER A 56 -23.16 3.18 1.82
C SER A 56 -24.44 2.61 1.22
N THR A 57 -24.59 1.28 1.23
CA THR A 57 -25.79 0.63 0.71
C THR A 57 -26.76 0.40 1.87
N PHE A 58 -27.99 0.94 1.80
CA PHE A 58 -29.08 0.73 2.76
C PHE A 58 -29.51 -0.76 2.93
N HIS A 59 -28.74 -1.69 2.39
CA HIS A 59 -28.90 -3.12 2.54
C HIS A 59 -27.86 -3.60 3.56
N THR A 60 -28.33 -3.85 4.77
CA THR A 60 -27.60 -4.60 5.80
C THR A 60 -27.36 -6.00 5.25
N PHE A 61 -26.30 -6.19 4.46
CA PHE A 61 -25.85 -7.51 4.07
C PHE A 61 -25.53 -8.29 5.35
N SER A 62 -25.91 -9.57 5.41
CA SER A 62 -25.47 -10.40 6.52
C SER A 62 -23.94 -10.53 6.48
N ASP A 63 -23.30 -10.61 7.65
CA ASP A 63 -21.85 -10.81 7.74
C ASP A 63 -21.36 -11.99 6.90
N SER A 64 -22.19 -13.03 6.76
CA SER A 64 -21.91 -14.21 5.93
C SER A 64 -21.74 -13.88 4.44
N LEU A 65 -22.54 -12.98 3.89
CA LEU A 65 -22.43 -12.58 2.49
C LEU A 65 -21.17 -11.75 2.27
N ARG A 66 -20.84 -10.83 3.20
CA ARG A 66 -19.59 -10.07 3.15
C ARG A 66 -18.38 -10.98 3.13
N GLN A 67 -18.33 -11.95 4.05
CA GLN A 67 -17.22 -12.89 4.14
C GLN A 67 -17.06 -13.74 2.88
N ASN A 68 -18.15 -14.11 2.22
CA ASN A 68 -18.08 -14.83 0.95
C ASN A 68 -17.55 -13.94 -0.18
N THR A 69 -17.99 -12.68 -0.27
CA THR A 69 -17.47 -11.72 -1.25
C THR A 69 -15.98 -11.45 -1.04
N LEU A 70 -15.53 -11.28 0.21
CA LEU A 70 -14.11 -11.10 0.53
C LEU A 70 -13.25 -12.27 0.08
N LYS A 71 -13.72 -13.51 0.25
CA LYS A 71 -13.00 -14.70 -0.25
C LYS A 71 -12.84 -14.68 -1.77
N VAL A 72 -13.85 -14.18 -2.50
CA VAL A 72 -13.77 -14.00 -3.96
C VAL A 72 -12.72 -12.95 -4.31
N TYR A 73 -12.70 -11.81 -3.61
CA TYR A 73 -11.68 -10.79 -3.83
C TYR A 73 -10.27 -11.30 -3.54
N TYR A 74 -10.07 -12.04 -2.45
CA TYR A 74 -8.78 -12.62 -2.12
C TYR A 74 -8.30 -13.59 -3.19
N LYS A 75 -9.19 -14.43 -3.70
CA LYS A 75 -8.87 -15.30 -4.84
C LYS A 75 -8.44 -14.48 -6.06
N GLN A 76 -9.21 -13.46 -6.44
CA GLN A 76 -8.91 -12.60 -7.58
C GLN A 76 -7.57 -11.86 -7.42
N ILE A 77 -7.27 -11.36 -6.22
CA ILE A 77 -5.99 -10.72 -5.91
C ILE A 77 -4.85 -11.71 -6.12
N LEU A 78 -4.96 -12.92 -5.56
CA LEU A 78 -3.94 -13.95 -5.75
C LEU A 78 -3.74 -14.30 -7.24
N ASP A 79 -4.83 -14.39 -8.00
CA ASP A 79 -4.78 -14.62 -9.45
C ASP A 79 -4.05 -13.46 -10.19
N LEU A 80 -4.28 -12.21 -9.79
CA LEU A 80 -3.58 -11.02 -10.34
C LEU A 80 -2.09 -11.02 -10.03
N HIS A 81 -1.71 -11.49 -8.84
CA HIS A 81 -0.32 -11.67 -8.43
C HIS A 81 0.31 -12.96 -8.99
N LYS A 82 -0.46 -13.77 -9.72
CA LYS A 82 -0.03 -15.08 -10.28
C LYS A 82 0.43 -16.07 -9.20
N VAL A 83 -0.19 -16.00 -8.03
CA VAL A 83 0.12 -16.83 -6.86
C VAL A 83 -1.05 -17.77 -6.59
N THR A 84 -0.76 -19.03 -6.30
CA THR A 84 -1.81 -19.99 -5.92
C THR A 84 -2.16 -19.88 -4.43
N VAL A 85 -3.38 -20.26 -4.03
CA VAL A 85 -3.78 -20.28 -2.61
C VAL A 85 -2.80 -21.10 -1.74
N PRO A 86 -2.40 -22.33 -2.12
CA PRO A 86 -1.46 -23.11 -1.30
C PRO A 86 -0.07 -22.47 -1.16
N GLU A 87 0.42 -21.83 -2.22
CA GLU A 87 1.70 -21.13 -2.24
C GLU A 87 1.68 -19.89 -1.33
N PHE A 88 0.60 -19.11 -1.41
CA PHE A 88 0.37 -17.99 -0.51
C PHE A 88 0.31 -18.46 0.94
N MET A 89 -0.52 -19.46 1.27
CA MET A 89 -0.68 -19.95 2.63
C MET A 89 0.62 -20.54 3.20
N THR A 90 1.41 -21.23 2.36
CA THR A 90 2.71 -21.78 2.75
C THR A 90 3.70 -20.66 3.07
N SER A 91 3.74 -19.63 2.23
CA SER A 91 4.59 -18.45 2.44
C SER A 91 4.12 -17.63 3.63
N TYR A 92 2.83 -17.45 3.80
CA TYR A 92 2.24 -16.69 4.90
C TYR A 92 2.59 -17.33 6.26
N ARG A 93 2.44 -18.65 6.39
CA ARG A 93 2.87 -19.40 7.59
C ARG A 93 4.35 -19.24 7.90
N TYR A 94 5.19 -19.14 6.87
CA TYR A 94 6.61 -18.85 7.05
C TYR A 94 6.81 -17.46 7.65
N TYR A 95 6.09 -16.43 7.19
CA TYR A 95 6.16 -15.10 7.79
C TYR A 95 5.57 -15.06 9.22
N GLU A 96 4.48 -15.78 9.49
CA GLU A 96 3.93 -15.91 10.85
C GLU A 96 4.94 -16.50 11.85
N SER A 97 5.77 -17.45 11.41
CA SER A 97 6.82 -18.02 12.25
C SER A 97 8.09 -17.14 12.35
N HIS A 98 8.16 -16.03 11.61
CA HIS A 98 9.28 -15.08 11.61
C HIS A 98 8.77 -13.64 11.83
N PRO A 99 8.46 -13.26 13.08
CA PRO A 99 7.80 -11.99 13.40
C PRO A 99 8.59 -10.75 12.95
N ASP A 100 9.92 -10.82 12.96
CA ASP A 100 10.82 -9.80 12.43
C ASP A 100 10.55 -9.54 10.94
N ARG A 101 10.48 -10.61 10.13
CA ARG A 101 10.24 -10.52 8.68
C ARG A 101 8.80 -10.10 8.38
N LEU A 102 7.83 -10.59 9.14
CA LEU A 102 6.43 -10.19 8.98
C LEU A 102 6.26 -8.71 9.29
N LYS A 103 6.90 -8.20 10.35
CA LYS A 103 6.87 -6.78 10.70
C LYS A 103 7.39 -5.91 9.55
N GLU A 104 8.49 -6.30 8.93
CA GLU A 104 9.03 -5.58 7.77
C GLU A 104 8.07 -5.58 6.58
N VAL A 105 7.44 -6.72 6.27
CA VAL A 105 6.43 -6.80 5.21
C VAL A 105 5.24 -5.88 5.50
N LEU A 106 4.73 -5.88 6.73
CA LEU A 106 3.63 -5.00 7.13
C LEU A 106 4.04 -3.52 7.09
N GLN A 107 5.29 -3.19 7.44
CA GLN A 107 5.81 -1.83 7.30
C GLN A 107 5.84 -1.42 5.83
N MET A 108 6.31 -2.29 4.93
CA MET A 108 6.29 -2.03 3.48
C MET A 108 4.86 -1.78 2.96
N VAL A 109 3.86 -2.52 3.47
CA VAL A 109 2.46 -2.30 3.13
C VAL A 109 2.00 -0.91 3.57
N GLN A 110 2.28 -0.51 4.81
CA GLN A 110 1.90 0.80 5.34
C GLN A 110 2.57 1.94 4.58
N ASP A 111 3.85 1.80 4.27
CA ASP A 111 4.62 2.79 3.52
C ASP A 111 4.06 2.97 2.10
N ASP A 112 3.70 1.87 1.42
CA ASP A 112 3.10 1.95 0.07
C ASP A 112 1.70 2.58 0.10
N ILE A 113 0.86 2.23 1.09
CA ILE A 113 -0.46 2.86 1.26
C ILE A 113 -0.31 4.35 1.54
N THR A 114 0.61 4.73 2.43
CA THR A 114 0.87 6.14 2.77
C THR A 114 1.37 6.91 1.56
N ALA A 115 2.32 6.36 0.82
CA ALA A 115 2.83 6.97 -0.41
C ALA A 115 1.75 7.13 -1.48
N ARG A 116 0.81 6.18 -1.61
CA ARG A 116 -0.35 6.32 -2.50
C ARG A 116 -1.31 7.41 -2.04
N LYS A 117 -1.60 7.46 -0.74
CA LYS A 117 -2.44 8.51 -0.14
C LYS A 117 -1.86 9.89 -0.40
N ASP A 118 -0.56 10.05 -0.23
CA ASP A 118 0.11 11.34 -0.40
C ASP A 118 0.14 11.78 -1.87
N LYS A 119 0.19 10.83 -2.82
CA LYS A 119 0.04 11.11 -4.26
C LYS A 119 -1.38 11.53 -4.67
N LEU A 120 -2.40 11.06 -3.96
CA LEU A 120 -3.80 11.40 -4.24
C LEU A 120 -4.16 12.82 -3.78
N GLY A 121 -3.25 13.54 -3.11
CA GLY A 121 -3.52 14.87 -2.55
C GLY A 121 -4.55 14.81 -1.41
N SER A 122 -5.00 15.97 -0.94
CA SER A 122 -6.12 15.98 0.01
C SER A 122 -7.42 15.77 -0.79
N LEU A 123 -8.23 14.77 -0.42
CA LEU A 123 -9.57 14.57 -1.00
C LEU A 123 -10.47 15.81 -0.83
N ALA A 124 -10.13 16.68 0.12
CA ALA A 124 -10.76 17.98 0.32
C ALA A 124 -10.44 18.97 -0.82
N ASP A 125 -9.26 18.91 -1.43
CA ASP A 125 -8.87 19.76 -2.57
C ASP A 125 -9.50 19.27 -3.89
N GLU A 126 -9.63 17.96 -4.07
CA GLU A 126 -10.28 17.39 -5.28
C GLU A 126 -11.80 17.57 -5.28
N ASN A 127 -12.43 17.41 -4.11
CA ASN A 127 -13.85 17.70 -3.88
C ASN A 127 -14.10 19.18 -3.54
N ALA A 128 -13.07 20.02 -3.54
CA ALA A 128 -13.24 21.46 -3.37
C ALA A 128 -14.08 22.01 -4.52
N PRO A 129 -14.97 22.99 -4.26
CA PRO A 129 -15.71 23.64 -5.31
C PRO A 129 -14.79 24.13 -6.44
N VAL A 130 -15.23 24.02 -7.69
CA VAL A 130 -14.41 24.19 -8.91
C VAL A 130 -13.58 25.47 -8.88
N ARG A 131 -14.11 26.54 -8.27
CA ARG A 131 -13.40 27.81 -8.06
C ARG A 131 -12.06 27.67 -7.33
N PHE A 132 -11.96 26.82 -6.30
CA PHE A 132 -10.75 26.66 -5.48
C PHE A 132 -9.68 25.88 -6.25
N ARG A 133 -10.08 24.88 -7.04
CA ARG A 133 -9.19 24.14 -7.93
C ARG A 133 -8.60 25.03 -9.02
N ILE A 134 -9.43 25.88 -9.63
CA ILE A 134 -8.99 26.79 -10.70
C ILE A 134 -8.10 27.90 -10.15
N LYS A 135 -8.34 28.40 -8.93
CA LYS A 135 -7.48 29.41 -8.28
C LYS A 135 -6.03 28.95 -8.09
N ASN A 136 -5.83 27.67 -7.80
CA ASN A 136 -4.48 27.11 -7.66
C ASN A 136 -3.79 26.87 -9.01
N MET A 137 -4.56 26.70 -10.10
CA MET A 137 -4.02 26.51 -11.45
C MET A 137 -3.84 27.81 -12.22
N VAL A 138 -4.65 28.83 -11.94
CA VAL A 138 -4.64 30.12 -12.63
C VAL A 138 -4.72 31.23 -11.58
N PRO A 139 -3.65 32.00 -11.36
CA PRO A 139 -3.62 33.04 -10.32
C PRO A 139 -4.61 34.20 -10.56
N ILE A 140 -5.26 34.26 -11.73
CA ILE A 140 -6.22 35.27 -12.17
C ILE A 140 -7.67 34.71 -12.18
N ALA A 141 -7.91 33.58 -11.53
CA ALA A 141 -9.21 32.89 -11.57
C ALA A 141 -10.40 33.74 -11.09
N ASP A 142 -10.17 34.64 -10.12
CA ASP A 142 -11.21 35.50 -9.54
C ASP A 142 -11.79 36.53 -10.53
N SER A 143 -11.06 36.83 -11.63
CA SER A 143 -11.46 37.77 -12.68
C SER A 143 -12.06 37.10 -13.93
N LEU A 144 -12.11 35.78 -13.98
CA LEU A 144 -12.72 35.06 -15.11
C LEU A 144 -14.25 35.05 -14.96
N ILE A 145 -14.91 35.83 -15.82
CA ILE A 145 -16.37 36.05 -15.89
C ILE A 145 -17.19 34.74 -16.01
N LEU A 146 -16.54 33.62 -16.37
CA LEU A 146 -17.18 32.34 -16.67
C LEU A 146 -17.42 31.44 -15.45
N LEU A 147 -16.96 31.82 -14.24
CA LEU A 147 -17.23 31.03 -13.03
C LEU A 147 -18.50 31.52 -12.33
N PRO A 148 -19.56 30.69 -12.22
CA PRO A 148 -20.75 31.08 -11.48
C PRO A 148 -20.40 31.31 -10.00
N LYS A 149 -20.75 32.48 -9.44
CA LYS A 149 -20.49 32.83 -8.03
C LYS A 149 -21.15 31.86 -7.04
N THR A 150 -22.23 31.22 -7.46
CA THR A 150 -22.87 30.12 -6.74
C THR A 150 -22.34 28.81 -7.31
N ASP A 151 -21.29 28.26 -6.68
CA ASP A 151 -20.92 26.86 -6.92
C ASP A 151 -22.17 26.01 -6.76
N THR A 152 -22.40 25.09 -7.70
CA THR A 152 -23.36 24.01 -7.57
C THR A 152 -23.13 23.34 -6.22
N VAL A 153 -23.98 23.68 -5.26
CA VAL A 153 -24.03 23.09 -3.93
C VAL A 153 -24.28 21.61 -4.16
N ILE A 154 -23.25 20.77 -4.01
CA ILE A 154 -23.48 19.35 -3.74
C ILE A 154 -24.01 19.35 -2.31
N PRO A 155 -25.32 19.08 -2.08
CA PRO A 155 -26.01 19.45 -0.86
C PRO A 155 -25.72 18.52 0.33
N PHE A 156 -24.67 17.71 0.27
CA PHE A 156 -24.48 16.57 1.19
C PHE A 156 -23.20 16.62 2.03
N ILE A 157 -22.30 17.58 1.82
CA ILE A 157 -21.15 17.74 2.72
C ILE A 157 -21.52 18.75 3.81
N LYS A 158 -21.94 18.24 4.98
CA LYS A 158 -22.10 19.05 6.19
C LYS A 158 -20.76 19.72 6.50
N ARG A 159 -20.75 21.06 6.52
CA ARG A 159 -19.61 21.82 7.04
C ARG A 159 -19.57 21.59 8.55
N HIS A 160 -18.47 21.05 9.07
CA HIS A 160 -18.20 21.16 10.50
C HIS A 160 -17.80 22.61 10.82
N PRO A 161 -18.29 23.17 11.95
CA PRO A 161 -18.00 24.53 12.37
C PRO A 161 -16.52 24.77 12.70
#